data_AF-A0A9K3JEZ5-F1
#
_entry.id   AF-A0A9K3JEZ5-F1
#
_cell.length_a   1.000
_cell.length_b   1.000
_cell.length_c   1.000
_cell.angle_alpha   90.00
_cell.angle_beta   90.00
_cell.angle_gamma   90.00
#
_symmetry.space_group_name_H-M   'P 1'
#
loop_
_entity.id
_entity.type
_entity.pdbx_description
1 polymer ?
#
loop_
_entity_poly.entity_id
_entity_poly.type
_entity_poly.pdbx_seq_one_letter_code
_entity_poly.pdbx_strand_id
1 'polypeptide(L)' 'MFCGSNVIFDPLHNSCCDLDVKKNTELEKFSSILEFMGRVPIQKALMDQHPVYKSHVKRFWKHATYDEANKVIHSIVK' A
#
# COMPACT_ATOMS: atom_id res chain seq x y z
N MET A 1 -20.93 2.93 4.94
CA MET A 1 -19.57 2.98 5.53
C MET A 1 -19.28 1.60 6.09
N PHE A 2 -18.50 0.78 5.39
CA PHE A 2 -17.85 -0.42 5.95
C PHE A 2 -16.52 -0.59 5.21
N CYS A 3 -15.46 -0.04 5.80
CA CYS A 3 -14.10 -0.44 5.48
C CYS A 3 -13.94 -1.80 6.14
N GLY A 4 -13.85 -2.88 5.37
CA GLY A 4 -13.77 -4.26 5.86
C GLY A 4 -12.42 -4.62 6.49
N SER A 5 -11.77 -3.66 7.17
CA SER A 5 -10.50 -3.86 7.85
C SER A 5 -10.68 -3.65 9.35
N ASN A 6 -10.04 -4.50 10.16
CA ASN A 6 -10.04 -4.42 11.64
C ASN A 6 -9.29 -3.18 12.19
N VAL A 7 -9.15 -2.12 11.39
CA VAL A 7 -8.45 -0.89 11.73
C VAL A 7 -9.51 0.16 12.06
N ILE A 8 -9.49 0.68 13.29
CA ILE A 8 -10.35 1.80 13.68
C ILE A 8 -9.94 3.01 12.81
N PHE A 9 -10.85 3.47 11.96
CA PHE A 9 -10.62 4.62 11.10
C PHE A 9 -10.59 5.90 11.94
N ASP A 10 -9.44 6.58 11.94
CA ASP A 10 -9.25 7.89 12.55
C ASP A 10 -8.91 8.89 11.42
N PRO A 11 -9.79 9.84 11.08
CA PRO A 11 -9.57 10.78 9.98
C PRO A 11 -8.40 11.75 10.22
N LEU A 12 -7.90 11.88 11.46
CA LEU A 12 -6.73 12.69 11.79
C LEU A 12 -5.42 11.97 11.44
N HIS A 13 -5.42 10.63 11.47
CA HIS A 13 -4.20 9.82 11.39
C HIS A 13 -4.17 8.87 10.19
N ASN A 14 -5.33 8.51 9.64
CA ASN A 14 -5.49 7.50 8.62
C ASN A 14 -6.43 8.02 7.53
N SER A 15 -5.95 8.07 6.29
CA SER A 15 -6.81 8.23 5.12
C SER A 15 -6.88 6.90 4.38
N CYS A 16 -8.08 6.48 3.99
CA CYS A 16 -8.21 5.37 3.06
C CYS A 16 -7.76 5.89 1.69
N CYS A 17 -6.63 5.42 1.18
CA CYS A 17 -6.30 5.55 -0.23
C CYS A 17 -7.32 4.73 -1.02
N ASP A 18 -8.42 5.36 -1.40
CA ASP A 18 -9.39 4.81 -2.35
C ASP A 18 -9.19 5.54 -3.68
N LEU A 19 -8.93 4.77 -4.74
CA LEU A 19 -8.76 5.27 -6.11
C LEU A 19 -10.08 5.18 -6.89
N ASP A 20 -11.18 4.85 -6.22
CA ASP A 20 -12.51 4.79 -6.81
C ASP A 20 -13.08 6.20 -7.04
N VAL A 21 -12.99 6.62 -8.31
CA VAL A 21 -13.53 7.89 -8.82
C VAL A 21 -15.04 8.02 -8.56
N LYS A 22 -15.79 6.90 -8.50
CA LYS A 22 -17.23 6.94 -8.21
C LYS A 22 -17.53 7.33 -6.76
N LYS A 23 -16.59 7.08 -5.85
CA LYS A 23 -16.71 7.46 -4.43
C LYS A 23 -16.08 8.82 -4.13
N ASN A 24 -15.06 9.21 -4.89
CA ASN A 24 -14.41 10.51 -4.77
C ASN A 24 -14.20 11.15 -6.15
N THR A 25 -15.16 11.98 -6.55
CA THR A 25 -15.19 12.64 -7.86
C THR A 25 -14.05 13.63 -8.06
N GLU A 26 -13.43 14.13 -6.98
CA GLU A 26 -12.26 15.01 -7.07
C GLU A 26 -11.04 14.32 -7.69
N LEU A 27 -11.02 12.99 -7.70
CA LEU A 27 -9.98 12.19 -8.33
C LEU A 27 -10.01 12.26 -9.87
N GLU A 28 -11.11 12.67 -10.51
CA GLU A 28 -11.19 12.84 -11.97
C GLU A 28 -10.12 13.80 -12.51
N LYS A 29 -9.77 14.81 -11.71
CA LYS A 29 -8.72 15.81 -12.00
C LYS A 29 -7.33 15.18 -12.16
N PHE A 30 -7.14 13.97 -11.63
CA PHE A 30 -5.90 13.19 -11.69
C PHE A 30 -6.02 11.95 -12.59
N SER A 31 -6.98 11.94 -13.53
CA SER A 31 -7.25 10.81 -14.44
C SER A 31 -6.01 10.21 -15.11
N SER A 32 -5.04 11.02 -15.54
CA SER A 32 -3.78 10.55 -16.13
C SER A 32 -2.91 9.74 -15.15
N ILE A 33 -2.89 10.15 -13.88
CA ILE A 33 -2.17 9.44 -12.82
C ILE A 33 -2.93 8.18 -12.43
N LEU A 34 -4.26 8.21 -12.37
CA LEU A 34 -5.08 7.03 -12.08
C LEU A 34 -4.92 5.94 -13.14
N GLU A 35 -4.87 6.32 -14.42
CA GLU A 35 -4.61 5.40 -15.53
C GLU A 35 -3.22 4.77 -15.42
N PHE A 36 -2.20 5.56 -15.09
CA PHE A 36 -0.86 5.05 -14.81
C PHE A 36 -0.85 4.10 -13.61
N MET A 37 -1.51 4.49 -12.51
CA MET A 37 -1.62 3.68 -11.30
C MET A 37 -2.29 2.34 -11.59
N GLY A 38 -3.33 2.31 -12.42
CA GLY A 38 -4.01 1.08 -12.83
C GLY A 38 -3.16 0.13 -13.66
N ARG A 39 -2.10 0.63 -14.31
CA ARG A 39 -1.15 -0.18 -15.11
C ARG A 39 -0.02 -0.76 -14.29
N VAL A 40 0.27 -0.19 -13.12
CA VAL A 40 1.37 -0.65 -12.27
C VAL A 40 0.88 -1.64 -11.21
N PRO A 41 1.69 -2.65 -10.84
CA PRO A 41 1.38 -3.57 -9.74
C PRO A 41 1.15 -2.87 -8.39
N ILE A 42 1.53 -1.59 -8.29
CA ILE A 42 1.33 -0.72 -7.14
C ILE A 42 -0.16 -0.51 -6.85
N GLN A 43 -1.07 -0.57 -7.83
CA GLN A 43 -2.51 -0.48 -7.54
C GLN A 43 -2.95 -1.57 -6.56
N LYS A 44 -2.50 -2.82 -6.78
CA LYS A 44 -2.78 -3.90 -5.84
C LYS A 44 -2.13 -3.60 -4.49
N ALA A 45 -0.87 -3.18 -4.44
CA ALA A 45 -0.22 -2.84 -3.17
C ALA A 45 -0.91 -1.70 -2.38
N LEU A 46 -1.55 -0.75 -3.06
CA LEU A 46 -2.23 0.40 -2.46
C LEU A 46 -3.70 0.12 -2.12
N MET A 47 -4.40 -0.68 -2.93
CA MET A 47 -5.82 -0.97 -2.74
C MET A 47 -6.09 -2.27 -1.98
N ASP A 48 -5.13 -3.20 -1.96
CA ASP A 48 -5.25 -4.44 -1.21
C ASP A 48 -5.06 -4.10 0.27
N GLN A 49 -6.19 -3.92 0.97
CA GLN A 49 -6.24 -3.62 2.39
C GLN A 49 -5.84 -4.82 3.24
N HIS A 50 -4.59 -5.26 3.11
CA HIS A 50 -4.04 -6.32 3.94
C HIS A 50 -3.57 -5.74 5.29
N PRO A 51 -3.88 -6.41 6.41
CA PRO A 51 -3.30 -6.07 7.70
C PRO A 51 -1.77 -6.17 7.64
N VAL A 52 -1.09 -5.02 7.61
CA VAL A 52 0.37 -4.95 7.67
C VAL A 52 0.79 -4.80 9.13
N TYR A 53 1.43 -5.83 9.67
CA TYR A 53 1.99 -5.76 11.02
C TYR A 53 3.28 -4.94 11.03
N LYS A 54 3.25 -3.77 11.67
CA LYS A 54 4.45 -2.90 11.82
C LYS A 54 5.65 -3.65 12.41
N SER A 55 5.42 -4.61 13.30
CA SER A 55 6.47 -5.47 13.87
C SER A 55 7.16 -6.32 12.79
N HIS A 56 6.40 -6.89 11.85
CA HIS A 56 6.94 -7.70 10.75
C HIS A 56 7.70 -6.86 9.75
N VAL A 57 7.21 -5.67 9.39
CA VAL A 57 7.94 -4.73 8.53
C VAL A 57 9.26 -4.32 9.16
N LYS A 58 9.26 -3.97 10.46
CA LYS A 58 10.49 -3.63 11.18
C LYS A 58 11.46 -4.81 11.24
N ARG A 59 10.98 -6.03 11.51
CA ARG A 59 11.81 -7.24 11.57
C ARG A 59 12.38 -7.58 10.20
N PHE A 60 11.58 -7.46 9.14
CA PHE A 60 12.03 -7.61 7.76
C PHE A 60 13.19 -6.68 7.45
N TRP A 61 13.02 -5.36 7.65
CA TRP A 61 14.06 -4.38 7.33
C TRP A 61 15.30 -4.48 8.24
N LYS A 62 15.12 -4.91 9.49
CA LYS A 62 16.25 -5.17 10.42
C LYS A 62 17.18 -6.28 9.91
N HIS A 63 16.63 -7.25 9.18
CA HIS A 63 17.37 -8.42 8.67
C HIS A 63 17.49 -8.40 7.14
N ALA A 64 17.10 -7.30 6.50
CA ALA A 64 17.16 -7.16 5.06
C ALA A 64 18.61 -6.89 4.63
N THR A 65 19.07 -7.64 3.64
CA THR A 65 20.34 -7.47 2.96
C THR A 65 20.06 -7.30 1.48
N TYR A 66 20.74 -6.34 0.85
CA TYR A 66 20.67 -6.19 -0.60
C TYR A 66 21.66 -7.15 -1.26
N ASP A 67 21.16 -7.98 -2.17
CA ASP A 67 21.97 -8.82 -3.03
C ASP A 67 22.30 -8.04 -4.31
N GLU A 68 23.55 -7.59 -4.40
CA GLU A 68 24.05 -6.82 -5.54
C GLU A 68 24.09 -7.63 -6.85
N ALA A 69 24.28 -8.95 -6.78
CA ALA A 69 24.41 -9.80 -7.96
C ALA A 69 23.05 -10.01 -8.62
N ASN A 70 22.01 -10.25 -7.81
CA ASN A 70 20.65 -10.51 -8.28
C ASN A 70 19.77 -9.25 -8.29
N LYS A 71 20.26 -8.12 -7.76
CA LYS A 71 19.53 -6.83 -7.64
C LYS A 71 18.21 -6.97 -6.88
N VAL A 72 18.23 -7.74 -5.79
CA VAL A 72 17.05 -8.04 -4.97
C VAL A 72 17.33 -7.82 -3.49
N ILE A 73 16.26 -7.57 -2.72
CA ILE A 73 16.34 -7.45 -1.26
C ILE A 73 15.94 -8.80 -0.65
N HIS A 74 16.87 -9.45 0.04
CA HIS A 74 16.60 -10.67 0.81
C HIS A 74 16.46 -10.34 2.29
N SER A 75 15.53 -10.98 2.98
CA SER A 75 15.42 -10.91 4.43
C SER A 75 15.08 -12.28 4.99
N ILE A 76 15.88 -12.74 5.95
CA ILE A 76 15.59 -13.98 6.68
C ILE A 76 14.86 -13.58 7.96
N VAL A 77 13.54 -13.77 7.96
CA VAL A 77 12.71 -13.58 9.15
C VAL A 77 12.83 -14.84 10.01
N LYS A 78 13.79 -14.84 10.95
CA LYS A 78 13.79 -15.78 12.09
C LYS A 78 12.67 -15.45 13.05
#